data_AF-A0A2D8RCF1-F1
#
_entry.id   AF-A0A2D8RCF1-F1
#
_cell.length_a   1.000
_cell.length_b   1.000
_cell.length_c   1.000
_cell.angle_alpha   90.00
_cell.angle_beta   90.00
_cell.angle_gamma   90.00
#
_symmetry.space_group_name_H-M   'P 1'
#
loop_
_entity.id
_entity.type
_entity.pdbx_description
1 polymer ?
#
loop_
_entity_poly.entity_id
_entity_poly.type
_entity_poly.pdbx_seq_one_letter_code
_entity_poly.pdbx_strand_id
1 'polypeptide(L)'
;MNFPLQLTFKIIAIAPQLTVTDAQGEVQAYVQQKLFKLKEAVTVYSDANKQRVNFEIKADRIIDFSTRYNFRNAEGTKVGSVKRRGMRSLWRATYEVYDADDSLIFTIAEANPWAKMIDSVLGNVPVLGFLTGYFLHPSYNVLQNDKKVASMAKQAAFFEGRFRIDRHEPLPEEDEQRVLLGLLMLVLMERERG
;
A
#
# COMPACT_ATOMS: atom_id res chain seq x y z
N MET A 1 9.88 14.02 3.10
CA MET A 1 10.70 12.89 2.57
C MET A 1 11.24 13.21 1.19
N ASN A 2 12.35 12.62 0.75
CA ASN A 2 12.91 12.86 -0.59
C ASN A 2 12.43 11.83 -1.60
N PHE A 3 11.51 12.23 -2.48
CA PHE A 3 10.99 11.35 -3.53
C PHE A 3 12.01 11.18 -4.68
N PRO A 4 11.97 10.06 -5.42
CA PRO A 4 11.05 8.92 -5.28
C PRO A 4 11.35 8.05 -4.05
N LEU A 5 10.30 7.47 -3.47
CA LEU A 5 10.47 6.43 -2.46
C LEU A 5 10.50 5.05 -3.13
N GLN A 6 11.28 4.14 -2.56
CA GLN A 6 11.33 2.73 -2.95
C GLN A 6 10.83 1.87 -1.80
N LEU A 7 9.74 1.13 -2.06
CA LEU A 7 9.23 0.10 -1.17
C LEU A 7 9.73 -1.26 -1.65
N THR A 8 10.43 -1.99 -0.79
CA THR A 8 10.97 -3.31 -1.08
C THR A 8 10.54 -4.31 -0.02
N PHE A 9 9.98 -5.44 -0.45
CA PHE A 9 9.68 -6.56 0.43
C PHE A 9 10.91 -7.41 0.73
N LYS A 10 11.02 -7.87 1.98
CA LYS A 10 12.03 -8.86 2.36
C LYS A 10 11.62 -10.24 1.84
N ILE A 11 12.50 -10.87 1.06
CA ILE A 11 12.26 -12.18 0.42
C ILE A 11 12.25 -13.31 1.46
N ILE A 12 13.25 -13.32 2.34
CA ILE A 12 13.44 -14.36 3.36
C ILE A 12 12.99 -13.80 4.71
N ALA A 13 11.70 -13.99 5.00
CA ALA A 13 11.13 -13.57 6.26
C ALA A 13 9.97 -14.50 6.65
N ILE A 14 9.93 -14.88 7.93
CA ILE A 14 8.82 -15.69 8.48
C ILE A 14 7.50 -14.91 8.37
N ALA A 15 7.55 -13.58 8.55
CA ALA A 15 6.42 -12.66 8.48
C ALA A 15 6.62 -11.60 7.39
N PRO A 16 5.54 -11.09 6.74
CA PRO A 16 5.65 -9.99 5.79
C PRO A 16 6.37 -8.80 6.41
N GLN A 17 7.48 -8.43 5.76
CA GLN A 17 8.33 -7.31 6.14
C GLN A 17 8.67 -6.52 4.87
N LEU A 18 8.63 -5.20 4.97
CA LEU A 18 8.97 -4.30 3.88
C LEU A 18 9.73 -3.08 4.41
N THR A 19 10.58 -2.51 3.57
CA THR A 19 11.37 -1.31 3.85
C THR A 19 11.04 -0.24 2.83
N VAL A 20 10.93 1.01 3.30
CA VAL A 20 10.77 2.20 2.47
C VAL A 20 12.05 3.01 2.58
N THR A 21 12.67 3.29 1.44
CA THR A 21 13.86 4.14 1.32
C THR A 21 13.56 5.34 0.45
N ASP A 22 14.22 6.45 0.69
CA ASP A 22 14.11 7.65 -0.13
C ASP A 22 15.10 7.66 -1.30
N ALA A 23 15.14 8.76 -2.06
CA ALA A 23 16.03 8.91 -3.20
C ALA A 23 17.53 8.89 -2.84
N GLN A 24 17.88 9.15 -1.58
CA GLN A 24 19.24 9.13 -1.06
C GLN A 24 19.60 7.77 -0.45
N GLY A 25 18.64 6.84 -0.39
CA GLY A 25 18.80 5.52 0.23
C GLY A 25 18.58 5.53 1.75
N GLU A 26 18.09 6.63 2.32
CA GLU A 26 17.77 6.71 3.74
C GLU A 26 16.47 5.97 4.04
N VAL A 27 16.46 5.17 5.11
CA VAL A 27 15.27 4.43 5.53
C VAL A 27 14.25 5.40 6.12
N GLN A 28 13.08 5.47 5.48
CA GLN A 28 11.95 6.30 5.93
C GLN A 28 10.95 5.49 6.75
N ALA A 29 10.85 4.19 6.49
CA ALA A 29 10.01 3.28 7.26
C ALA A 29 10.49 1.83 7.14
N TYR A 30 10.38 1.10 8.24
CA TYR A 30 10.50 -0.35 8.26
C TYR A 30 9.21 -0.95 8.80
N VAL A 31 8.58 -1.85 8.06
CA VAL A 31 7.26 -2.39 8.40
C VAL A 31 7.35 -3.86 8.72
N GLN A 32 6.70 -4.26 9.81
CA GLN A 32 6.56 -5.64 10.21
C GLN A 32 5.10 -5.98 10.52
N GLN A 33 4.58 -6.99 9.82
CA GLN A 33 3.28 -7.60 10.12
C GLN A 33 3.45 -8.77 11.11
N LYS A 34 2.46 -8.99 11.98
CA LYS A 34 2.45 -10.13 12.91
C LYS A 34 1.73 -11.33 12.28
N LEU A 35 2.31 -12.52 12.42
CA LEU A 35 1.82 -13.77 11.81
C LEU A 35 0.62 -14.44 12.48
N PHE A 36 0.42 -14.21 13.79
CA PHE A 36 -0.43 -15.08 14.62
C PHE A 36 -1.54 -14.33 15.37
N LYS A 37 -1.84 -13.08 15.02
CA LYS A 37 -2.91 -12.34 15.69
C LYS A 37 -4.19 -12.46 14.87
N LEU A 38 -5.28 -12.88 15.52
CA LEU A 38 -6.69 -12.75 15.06
C LEU A 38 -7.09 -11.29 14.72
N LYS A 39 -6.18 -10.33 14.85
CA LYS A 39 -6.31 -8.91 14.51
C LYS A 39 -5.01 -8.49 13.85
N GLU A 40 -5.05 -8.19 12.56
CA GLU A 40 -3.90 -7.71 11.80
C GLU A 40 -3.43 -6.37 12.38
N ALA A 41 -2.28 -6.41 13.05
CA ALA A 41 -1.58 -5.23 13.51
C ALA A 41 -0.28 -5.12 12.73
N VAL A 42 -0.07 -3.96 12.10
CA VAL A 42 1.15 -3.63 11.37
C VAL A 42 1.89 -2.57 12.17
N THR A 43 3.18 -2.80 12.44
CA THR A 43 4.03 -1.83 13.13
C THR A 43 4.99 -1.22 12.13
N VAL A 44 5.07 0.12 12.13
CA VAL A 44 5.95 0.92 11.29
C VAL A 44 7.03 1.53 12.19
N TYR A 45 8.25 1.09 11.99
CA TYR A 45 9.46 1.54 12.67
C TYR A 45 10.19 2.58 11.84
N SER A 46 11.02 3.39 12.51
CA SER A 46 11.95 4.31 11.88
C SER A 46 13.04 3.62 11.08
N ASP A 47 13.49 2.45 11.53
CA ASP A 47 14.58 1.69 10.91
C ASP A 47 14.43 0.17 11.09
N ALA A 48 15.35 -0.58 10.48
CA ALA A 48 15.41 -2.03 10.57
C ALA A 48 15.87 -2.57 11.94
N ASN A 49 16.48 -1.72 12.79
CA ASN A 49 16.85 -2.07 14.17
C ASN A 49 15.63 -2.09 15.10
N LYS A 50 14.50 -1.52 14.66
CA LYS A 50 13.21 -1.51 15.37
C LYS A 50 13.26 -0.83 16.74
N GLN A 51 14.20 0.11 16.90
CA GLN A 51 14.38 0.80 18.19
C GLN A 51 13.26 1.81 18.47
N ARG A 52 12.76 2.47 17.41
CA ARG A 52 11.71 3.48 17.53
C ARG A 52 10.53 3.17 16.61
N VAL A 53 9.36 3.02 17.21
CA VAL A 53 8.06 2.91 16.52
C VAL A 53 7.63 4.31 16.10
N ASN A 54 7.30 4.48 14.83
CA ASN A 54 6.72 5.72 14.31
C ASN A 54 5.19 5.61 14.29
N PHE A 55 4.66 4.47 13.81
CA PHE A 55 3.23 4.25 13.71
C PHE A 55 2.82 2.80 14.05
N GLU A 56 1.60 2.67 14.54
CA GLU A 56 0.87 1.40 14.62
C GLU A 56 -0.39 1.48 13.77
N ILE A 57 -0.62 0.45 12.96
CA ILE A 57 -1.83 0.30 12.17
C ILE A 57 -2.66 -0.85 12.73
N LYS A 58 -3.92 -0.58 13.08
CA LYS A 58 -4.83 -1.56 13.70
C LYS A 58 -6.19 -1.54 13.04
N ALA A 59 -6.74 -2.72 12.76
CA ALA A 59 -8.14 -2.87 12.37
C ALA A 59 -9.08 -2.64 13.58
N ASP A 60 -10.18 -1.89 13.39
CA ASP A 60 -11.14 -1.60 14.49
C ASP A 60 -11.89 -2.85 14.98
N ARG A 61 -12.54 -3.60 14.07
CA ARG A 61 -13.24 -4.88 14.33
C ARG A 61 -13.38 -5.70 13.04
N ILE A 62 -13.25 -7.03 13.14
CA ILE A 62 -13.65 -7.97 12.09
C ILE A 62 -15.17 -8.20 12.25
N ILE A 63 -15.97 -7.22 11.86
CA ILE A 63 -17.41 -7.38 11.74
C ILE A 63 -17.77 -6.70 10.42
N ASP A 64 -18.16 -7.50 9.44
CA ASP A 64 -18.67 -7.11 8.13
C ASP A 64 -17.77 -6.26 7.22
N PHE A 65 -17.26 -6.92 6.17
CA PHE A 65 -17.12 -6.46 4.78
C PHE A 65 -16.54 -5.06 4.47
N SER A 66 -16.00 -4.35 5.47
CA SER A 66 -15.66 -2.93 5.45
C SER A 66 -14.55 -2.57 6.44
N THR A 67 -13.60 -3.49 6.69
CA THR A 67 -12.49 -3.31 7.63
C THR A 67 -11.75 -1.99 7.37
N ARG A 68 -11.78 -1.12 8.39
CA ARG A 68 -11.00 0.12 8.44
C ARG A 68 -9.75 -0.11 9.29
N TYR A 69 -8.61 0.30 8.77
CA TYR A 69 -7.31 0.22 9.42
C TYR A 69 -6.90 1.61 9.90
N ASN A 70 -6.84 1.82 11.21
CA ASN A 70 -6.50 3.10 11.80
C ASN A 70 -5.00 3.23 11.98
N PHE A 71 -4.49 4.40 11.60
CA PHE A 71 -3.13 4.83 11.82
C PHE A 71 -3.03 5.53 13.17
N ARG A 72 -2.12 5.07 14.01
CA ARG A 72 -1.80 5.70 15.29
C ARG A 72 -0.32 6.04 15.34
N ASN A 73 0.02 7.20 15.87
CA ASN A 73 1.41 7.58 16.12
C ASN A 73 1.99 6.82 17.33
N ALA A 74 3.24 7.11 17.68
CA ALA A 74 3.93 6.51 18.82
C ALA A 74 3.24 6.74 20.18
N GLU A 75 2.51 7.85 20.35
CA GLU A 75 1.72 8.14 21.56
C GLU A 75 0.36 7.41 21.58
N GLY A 76 -0.01 6.74 20.49
CA GLY A 76 -1.30 6.07 20.35
C GLY A 76 -2.43 6.96 19.84
N THR A 77 -2.13 8.22 19.50
CA THR A 77 -3.05 9.21 18.91
C THR A 77 -3.41 8.80 17.49
N LYS A 78 -4.70 8.83 17.14
CA LYS A 78 -5.16 8.56 15.77
C LYS A 78 -4.70 9.68 14.86
N VAL A 79 -4.01 9.33 13.77
CA VAL A 79 -3.53 10.29 12.76
C VAL A 79 -4.22 10.11 11.41
N GLY A 80 -4.96 9.01 11.23
CA GLY A 80 -5.69 8.74 10.00
C GLY A 80 -6.23 7.32 9.95
N SER A 81 -6.75 6.94 8.79
CA SER A 81 -7.09 5.54 8.52
C SER A 81 -7.16 5.25 7.02
N VAL A 82 -7.13 3.97 6.66
CA VAL A 82 -7.39 3.49 5.30
C VAL A 82 -8.43 2.39 5.34
N LYS A 83 -9.30 2.38 4.33
CA LYS A 83 -10.21 1.25 4.10
C LYS A 83 -10.34 0.98 2.61
N ARG A 84 -10.67 -0.26 2.26
CA ARG A 84 -11.01 -0.62 0.88
C ARG A 84 -12.44 -0.18 0.57
N ARG A 85 -12.66 0.38 -0.62
CA ARG A 85 -13.98 0.77 -1.11
C ARG A 85 -14.73 -0.45 -1.68
N GLY A 86 -15.58 -1.07 -0.85
CA GLY A 86 -16.66 -2.00 -1.23
C GLY A 86 -16.26 -3.38 -1.77
N MET A 87 -17.22 -4.31 -1.79
CA MET A 87 -17.06 -5.69 -2.33
C MET A 87 -17.35 -5.82 -3.83
N ARG A 88 -18.05 -4.86 -4.45
CA ARG A 88 -18.49 -4.94 -5.87
C ARG A 88 -17.34 -4.90 -6.88
N SER A 89 -16.14 -4.52 -6.44
CA SER A 89 -14.96 -4.43 -7.29
C SER A 89 -13.92 -5.48 -6.87
N LEU A 90 -14.18 -6.75 -7.20
CA LEU A 90 -13.13 -7.77 -7.22
C LEU A 90 -12.07 -7.46 -8.30
N TRP A 91 -12.46 -6.68 -9.32
CA TRP A 91 -11.67 -6.40 -10.52
C TRP A 91 -10.76 -5.17 -10.41
N ARG A 92 -11.16 -4.13 -9.66
CA ARG A 92 -10.39 -2.88 -9.49
C ARG A 92 -10.21 -2.54 -8.02
N ALA A 93 -8.98 -2.58 -7.53
CA ALA A 93 -8.69 -2.16 -6.17
C ALA A 93 -8.87 -0.63 -6.04
N THR A 94 -9.64 -0.20 -5.04
CA THR A 94 -9.82 1.21 -4.69
C THR A 94 -9.83 1.33 -3.18
N TYR A 95 -9.03 2.25 -2.66
CA TYR A 95 -8.89 2.52 -1.23
C TYR A 95 -9.17 3.98 -0.93
N GLU A 96 -9.69 4.23 0.25
CA GLU A 96 -10.02 5.55 0.77
C GLU A 96 -9.14 5.80 2.00
N VAL A 97 -8.44 6.93 2.01
CA VAL A 97 -7.59 7.38 3.11
C VAL A 97 -8.24 8.59 3.77
N TYR A 98 -8.32 8.54 5.09
CA TYR A 98 -8.97 9.51 5.94
C TYR A 98 -7.97 10.15 6.89
N ASP A 99 -8.25 11.39 7.29
CA ASP A 99 -7.52 12.08 8.36
C ASP A 99 -7.93 11.60 9.76
N ALA A 100 -7.43 12.28 10.79
CA ALA A 100 -7.72 11.97 12.19
C ALA A 100 -9.20 12.15 12.55
N ASP A 101 -9.88 13.09 11.88
CA ASP A 101 -11.29 13.47 12.09
C ASP A 101 -12.26 12.66 11.22
N ASP A 102 -11.75 11.61 10.54
CA ASP A 102 -12.50 10.76 9.61
C ASP A 102 -13.03 11.47 8.36
N SER A 103 -12.43 12.59 7.97
CA SER A 103 -12.67 13.23 6.67
C SER A 103 -11.91 12.50 5.57
N LEU A 104 -12.56 12.24 4.45
CA LEU A 104 -11.93 11.61 3.28
C LEU A 104 -10.95 12.61 2.64
N ILE A 105 -9.66 12.27 2.61
CA ILE A 105 -8.63 13.15 2.02
C ILE A 105 -8.13 12.59 0.69
N PHE A 106 -7.87 11.28 0.62
CA PHE A 106 -7.34 10.66 -0.59
C PHE A 106 -8.12 9.44 -1.05
N THR A 107 -8.16 9.23 -2.36
CA THR A 107 -8.56 7.98 -2.99
C THR A 107 -7.36 7.37 -3.71
N ILE A 108 -7.03 6.12 -3.39
CA ILE A 108 -6.00 5.34 -4.11
C ILE A 108 -6.70 4.40 -5.07
N ALA A 109 -6.39 4.46 -6.36
CA ALA A 109 -7.03 3.64 -7.38
C ALA A 109 -6.04 3.16 -8.45
N GLU A 110 -6.28 1.96 -8.99
CA GLU A 110 -5.51 1.43 -10.13
C GLU A 110 -5.59 2.39 -11.33
N ALA A 111 -4.44 2.73 -11.91
CA ALA A 111 -4.33 3.68 -13.02
C ALA A 111 -4.83 3.12 -14.35
N ASN A 112 -4.63 1.82 -14.61
CA ASN A 112 -5.16 1.14 -15.79
C ASN A 112 -5.67 -0.27 -15.44
N PRO A 113 -6.96 -0.42 -15.11
CA PRO A 113 -7.56 -1.72 -14.79
C PRO A 113 -7.69 -2.64 -16.01
N TRP A 114 -7.63 -2.11 -17.24
CA TRP A 114 -7.92 -2.85 -18.47
C TRP A 114 -6.83 -3.83 -18.89
N ALA A 115 -5.60 -3.71 -18.38
CA ALA A 115 -4.56 -4.72 -18.58
C ALA A 115 -5.00 -6.11 -18.08
N LYS A 116 -5.86 -6.18 -17.04
CA LYS A 116 -6.42 -7.43 -16.50
C LYS A 116 -7.56 -8.01 -17.35
N MET A 117 -8.14 -7.23 -18.28
CA MET A 117 -9.33 -7.64 -19.03
C MET A 117 -9.01 -8.25 -20.40
N ILE A 118 -7.80 -8.06 -20.90
CA ILE A 118 -7.32 -8.70 -22.14
C ILE A 118 -7.24 -10.23 -21.97
N ASP A 119 -7.00 -10.70 -20.74
CA ASP A 119 -6.96 -12.14 -20.41
C ASP A 119 -8.31 -12.84 -20.49
N SER A 120 -9.43 -12.16 -20.18
CA SER A 120 -10.75 -12.82 -20.21
C SER A 120 -11.35 -12.89 -21.60
N VAL A 121 -10.85 -12.11 -22.57
CA VAL A 121 -11.34 -12.06 -23.96
C VAL A 121 -10.50 -12.93 -24.89
N LEU A 122 -9.23 -13.20 -24.56
CA LEU A 122 -8.31 -14.01 -25.37
C LEU A 122 -8.16 -15.46 -24.86
N GLY A 123 -9.25 -16.05 -24.36
CA GLY A 123 -9.29 -17.36 -23.72
C GLY A 123 -9.06 -18.59 -24.62
N ASN A 124 -8.01 -18.60 -25.46
CA ASN A 124 -7.64 -19.80 -26.24
C ASN A 124 -6.15 -19.92 -26.64
N VAL A 125 -5.22 -19.24 -25.95
CA VAL A 125 -3.77 -19.46 -26.18
C VAL A 125 -3.09 -19.91 -24.88
N PRO A 126 -2.83 -21.22 -24.70
CA PRO A 126 -2.21 -21.79 -23.49
C PRO A 126 -0.83 -21.21 -23.15
N VAL A 127 -0.14 -20.61 -24.14
CA VAL A 127 1.21 -20.05 -23.98
C VAL A 127 1.21 -18.67 -23.31
N LEU A 128 0.10 -17.93 -23.35
CA LEU A 128 0.02 -16.59 -22.76
C LEU A 128 -0.17 -16.62 -21.24
N GLY A 129 -0.71 -17.70 -20.66
CA GLY A 129 -0.94 -17.81 -19.21
C GLY A 129 0.33 -17.73 -18.34
N PHE A 130 1.52 -17.95 -18.92
CA PHE A 130 2.81 -17.73 -18.24
C PHE A 130 3.33 -16.30 -18.36
N LEU A 131 2.86 -15.53 -19.35
CA LEU A 131 3.26 -14.14 -19.59
C LEU A 131 2.40 -13.14 -18.80
N THR A 132 1.17 -13.50 -18.43
CA THR A 132 0.25 -12.60 -17.70
C THR A 132 0.77 -12.24 -16.31
N GLY A 133 1.40 -13.19 -15.60
CA GLY A 133 2.09 -12.93 -14.33
C GLY A 133 3.35 -12.06 -14.46
N TYR A 134 3.93 -11.95 -15.67
CA TYR A 134 5.12 -11.16 -15.98
C TYR A 134 4.79 -9.73 -16.48
N PHE A 135 3.59 -9.51 -17.03
CA PHE A 135 3.20 -8.26 -17.69
C PHE A 135 2.29 -7.32 -16.88
N LEU A 136 1.75 -7.77 -15.74
CA LEU A 136 0.99 -6.89 -14.85
C LEU A 136 1.96 -6.12 -13.94
N HIS A 137 2.34 -4.92 -14.38
CA HIS A 137 2.95 -3.89 -13.55
C HIS A 137 1.82 -3.01 -12.96
N PRO A 138 1.18 -3.41 -11.84
CA PRO A 138 0.13 -2.60 -11.27
C PRO A 138 0.69 -1.23 -10.90
N SER A 139 -0.06 -0.22 -11.31
CA SER A 139 0.18 1.16 -10.94
C SER A 139 -1.07 1.74 -10.31
N TYR A 140 -0.87 2.56 -9.29
CA TYR A 140 -1.91 3.16 -8.49
C TYR A 140 -1.69 4.67 -8.48
N ASN A 141 -2.75 5.44 -8.70
CA ASN A 141 -2.76 6.87 -8.49
C ASN A 141 -3.35 7.18 -7.11
N VAL A 142 -2.78 8.17 -6.44
CA VAL A 142 -3.34 8.78 -5.23
C VAL A 142 -3.96 10.10 -5.65
N LEU A 143 -5.25 10.22 -5.41
CA LEU A 143 -6.08 11.34 -5.85
C LEU A 143 -6.57 12.14 -4.65
N GLN A 144 -6.44 13.47 -4.70
CA GLN A 144 -7.05 14.42 -3.78
C GLN A 144 -7.98 15.30 -4.62
N ASN A 145 -9.29 15.27 -4.38
CA ASN A 145 -10.28 16.00 -5.20
C ASN A 145 -10.07 15.79 -6.72
N ASP A 146 -9.94 14.52 -7.14
CA ASP A 146 -9.64 14.09 -8.52
C ASP A 146 -8.29 14.53 -9.11
N LYS A 147 -7.51 15.34 -8.39
CA LYS A 147 -6.13 15.71 -8.75
C LYS A 147 -5.16 14.62 -8.31
N LYS A 148 -4.29 14.17 -9.21
CA LYS A 148 -3.22 13.22 -8.90
C LYS A 148 -2.11 13.90 -8.09
N VAL A 149 -1.94 13.49 -6.83
CA VAL A 149 -0.91 14.04 -5.93
C VAL A 149 0.28 13.11 -5.73
N ALA A 150 0.08 11.80 -5.86
CA ALA A 150 1.14 10.80 -5.82
C ALA A 150 0.79 9.60 -6.73
N SER A 151 1.78 8.76 -7.03
CA SER A 151 1.56 7.45 -7.65
C SER A 151 2.49 6.40 -7.12
N MET A 152 2.09 5.15 -7.25
CA MET A 152 2.92 4.00 -6.95
C MET A 152 2.89 3.02 -8.12
N ALA A 153 4.04 2.48 -8.52
CA ALA A 153 4.12 1.49 -9.59
C ALA A 153 5.04 0.34 -9.19
N LYS A 154 4.57 -0.91 -9.41
CA LYS A 154 5.42 -2.10 -9.28
C LYS A 154 6.54 -2.04 -10.31
N GLN A 155 7.76 -2.28 -9.87
CA GLN A 155 8.94 -2.33 -10.71
C GLN A 155 9.21 -3.78 -11.14
N ALA A 156 9.78 -3.96 -12.32
CA ALA A 156 10.30 -5.25 -12.74
C ALA A 156 11.43 -5.65 -11.77
N ALA A 157 11.27 -6.78 -11.09
CA ALA A 157 12.24 -7.31 -10.16
C ALA A 157 12.20 -8.84 -10.25
N PHE A 158 13.39 -9.46 -10.37
CA PHE A 158 13.51 -10.89 -10.65
C PHE A 158 12.98 -11.77 -9.50
N PHE A 159 12.99 -11.28 -8.25
CA PHE A 159 12.56 -12.03 -7.07
C PHE A 159 11.90 -11.18 -5.97
N GLU A 160 12.04 -9.86 -6.00
CA GLU A 160 11.54 -8.94 -4.96
C GLU A 160 10.24 -8.25 -5.39
N GLY A 161 9.27 -8.15 -4.49
CA GLY A 161 8.22 -7.15 -4.67
C GLY A 161 8.81 -5.76 -4.45
N ARG A 162 9.11 -5.03 -5.53
CA ARG A 162 9.61 -3.64 -5.48
C ARG A 162 8.57 -2.68 -6.07
N PHE A 163 8.34 -1.58 -5.38
CA PHE A 163 7.44 -0.52 -5.81
C PHE A 163 8.16 0.82 -5.73
N ARG A 164 7.91 1.67 -6.71
CA ARG A 164 8.35 3.06 -6.73
C ARG A 164 7.17 3.95 -6.40
N ILE A 165 7.35 4.91 -5.50
CA ILE A 165 6.37 5.93 -5.17
C ILE A 165 6.91 7.28 -5.62
N ASP A 166 6.12 8.00 -6.43
CA ASP A 166 6.44 9.33 -6.93
C ASP A 166 5.43 10.34 -6.37
N ARG A 167 5.92 11.53 -5.99
CA ARG A 167 5.11 12.68 -5.60
C ARG A 167 4.97 13.61 -6.79
N HIS A 168 3.74 14.03 -7.08
CA HIS A 168 3.42 14.93 -8.20
C HIS A 168 3.07 16.34 -7.74
N GLU A 169 2.69 16.50 -6.47
CA GLU A 169 2.33 17.78 -5.86
C GLU A 169 2.93 17.88 -4.45
N PRO A 170 3.36 19.06 -3.99
CA PRO A 170 3.72 19.26 -2.59
C PRO A 170 2.53 18.94 -1.67
N LEU A 171 2.80 18.19 -0.61
CA LEU A 171 1.81 17.85 0.42
C LEU A 171 2.34 18.29 1.78
N PRO A 172 1.47 18.69 2.72
CA PRO A 172 1.84 18.79 4.13
C PRO A 172 2.46 17.50 4.63
N GLU A 173 3.39 17.59 5.58
CA GLU A 173 4.13 16.41 6.09
C GLU A 173 3.19 15.30 6.59
N GLU A 174 2.14 15.67 7.32
CA GLU A 174 1.16 14.71 7.81
C GLU A 174 0.43 13.98 6.68
N ASP A 175 0.15 14.68 5.59
CA ASP A 175 -0.52 14.11 4.42
C ASP A 175 0.42 13.20 3.64
N GLU A 176 1.72 13.55 3.53
CA GLU A 176 2.72 12.62 3.00
C GLU A 176 2.78 11.33 3.82
N GLN A 177 2.72 11.43 5.14
CA GLN A 177 2.69 10.27 6.04
C GLN A 177 1.42 9.44 5.85
N ARG A 178 0.24 10.07 5.74
CA ARG A 178 -1.04 9.37 5.48
C ARG A 178 -1.03 8.66 4.12
N VAL A 179 -0.49 9.30 3.09
CA VAL A 179 -0.31 8.70 1.76
C VAL A 179 0.61 7.49 1.85
N LEU A 180 1.76 7.60 2.52
CA LEU A 180 2.69 6.50 2.72
C LEU A 180 2.00 5.33 3.45
N LEU A 181 1.36 5.58 4.59
CA LEU A 181 0.68 4.54 5.38
C LEU A 181 -0.45 3.87 4.60
N GLY A 182 -1.21 4.62 3.81
CA GLY A 182 -2.24 4.10 2.92
C GLY A 182 -1.67 3.19 1.83
N LEU A 183 -0.57 3.57 1.20
CA LEU A 183 0.13 2.76 0.18
C LEU A 183 0.76 1.50 0.78
N LEU A 184 1.36 1.59 1.98
CA LEU A 184 1.91 0.42 2.69
C LEU A 184 0.81 -0.61 2.95
N MET A 185 -0.35 -0.16 3.45
CA MET A 185 -1.50 -1.02 3.70
C MET A 185 -2.09 -1.60 2.42
N LEU A 186 -2.19 -0.81 1.34
CA LEU A 186 -2.60 -1.32 0.03
C LEU A 186 -1.72 -2.50 -0.40
N VAL A 187 -0.40 -2.33 -0.33
CA VAL A 187 0.57 -3.32 -0.78
C VAL A 187 0.54 -4.59 0.09
N LEU A 188 0.32 -4.45 1.40
CA LEU A 188 0.14 -5.58 2.31
C LEU A 188 -1.15 -6.35 2.01
N MET A 189 -2.28 -5.65 1.88
CA MET A 189 -3.59 -6.26 1.61
C MET A 189 -3.68 -6.93 0.23
N GLU A 190 -3.09 -6.33 -0.80
CA GLU A 190 -3.10 -6.95 -2.13
C GLU A 190 -2.22 -8.19 -2.19
N ARG A 191 -1.10 -8.23 -1.43
CA ARG A 191 -0.25 -9.42 -1.33
C ARG A 191 -0.93 -10.60 -0.64
N GLU A 192 -1.79 -10.35 0.34
CA GLU A 192 -2.57 -11.42 1.01
C GLU A 192 -3.63 -12.05 0.10
N ARG A 193 -4.03 -11.37 -0.97
CA ARG A 193 -5.12 -11.81 -1.86
C ARG A 193 -4.67 -12.69 -3.02
N GLY A 194 -3.39 -12.70 -3.38
CA GLY A 194 -2.84 -13.51 -4.49
C GLY A 194 -1.65 -12.87 -5.19
#